data_AF-A0A521L076-F1
#
_entry.id   AF-A0A521L076-F1
#
_cell.length_a   1.000
_cell.length_b   1.000
_cell.length_c   1.000
_cell.angle_alpha   90.00
_cell.angle_beta   90.00
_cell.angle_gamma   90.00
#
_symmetry.space_group_name_H-M   'P 1'
#
loop_
_entity.id
_entity.type
_entity.pdbx_description
1 polymer ?
#
loop_
_entity_poly.entity_id
_entity_poly.type
_entity_poly.pdbx_seq_one_letter_code
_entity_poly.pdbx_strand_id
1 'polypeptide(L)'
;MADDWRKAELSSRERALCAFAERLTRAPGRMDRGALDELRAQGLDDVALHEAAQIVAYFNYINRVADALHVDLEPDMPGYPPPG
;
A
#
# COMPACT_ATOMS: atom_id res chain seq x y z
N MET A 1 4.50 -10.29 12.63
CA MET A 1 3.89 -9.35 11.66
C MET A 1 2.63 -10.00 11.10
N ALA A 2 1.59 -9.24 10.79
CA ALA A 2 0.43 -9.80 10.10
C ALA A 2 0.75 -9.91 8.61
N ASP A 3 0.81 -11.13 8.08
CA ASP A 3 1.11 -11.38 6.67
C ASP A 3 -0.07 -11.02 5.74
N ASP A 4 -1.24 -10.76 6.33
CA ASP A 4 -2.46 -10.37 5.62
C ASP A 4 -3.26 -9.36 6.46
N TRP A 5 -3.38 -8.13 5.95
CA TRP A 5 -4.10 -7.03 6.60
C TRP A 5 -5.59 -7.33 6.82
N ARG A 6 -6.18 -8.25 6.05
CA ARG A 6 -7.61 -8.60 6.18
C ARG A 6 -7.95 -9.25 7.52
N LYS A 7 -6.97 -9.92 8.12
CA LYS A 7 -7.08 -10.61 9.42
C LYS A 7 -6.89 -9.68 10.62
N ALA A 8 -6.41 -8.46 10.39
CA ALA A 8 -6.21 -7.48 11.46
C ALA A 8 -7.54 -6.84 11.89
N GLU A 9 -7.62 -6.44 13.16
CA GLU A 9 -8.71 -5.63 13.69
C GLU A 9 -8.54 -4.17 13.27
N LEU A 10 -9.01 -3.86 12.06
CA LEU A 10 -8.95 -2.54 11.45
C LEU A 10 -10.32 -1.87 11.45
N SER A 11 -10.34 -0.56 11.69
CA SER A 11 -11.50 0.29 11.45
C SER A 11 -11.91 0.27 9.98
N SER A 12 -13.15 0.66 9.67
CA SER A 12 -13.65 0.74 8.29
C SER A 12 -12.77 1.63 7.41
N ARG A 13 -12.26 2.74 7.95
CA ARG A 13 -11.34 3.65 7.27
C ARG A 13 -10.00 2.99 6.95
N GLU A 14 -9.39 2.31 7.91
CA GLU A 14 -8.12 1.61 7.71
C GLU A 14 -8.26 0.48 6.69
N ARG A 15 -9.35 -0.29 6.74
CA ARG A 15 -9.63 -1.34 5.74
C ARG A 15 -9.76 -0.76 4.34
N ALA A 16 -10.46 0.37 4.19
CA ALA A 16 -10.61 1.04 2.90
C ALA A 16 -9.26 1.54 2.35
N LEU A 17 -8.41 2.10 3.22
CA LEU A 17 -7.04 2.51 2.87
C LEU A 17 -6.17 1.32 2.45
N CYS A 18 -6.23 0.18 3.17
CA CYS A 18 -5.51 -1.04 2.78
C CYS A 18 -6.00 -1.58 1.42
N ALA A 19 -7.31 -1.60 1.18
CA ALA A 19 -7.88 -2.01 -0.09
C ALA A 19 -7.46 -1.09 -1.26
N PHE A 20 -7.46 0.22 -1.03
CA PHE A 20 -6.97 1.21 -1.99
C PHE A 20 -5.48 0.99 -2.31
N ALA A 21 -4.65 0.83 -1.27
CA ALA A 21 -3.21 0.59 -1.44
C ALA A 21 -2.95 -0.69 -2.25
N GLU A 22 -3.64 -1.79 -1.93
CA GLU A 22 -3.51 -3.04 -2.66
C GLU A 22 -3.94 -2.91 -4.13
N ARG A 23 -5.07 -2.23 -4.41
CA ARG A 23 -5.54 -2.01 -5.78
C ARG A 23 -4.55 -1.16 -6.58
N LEU A 24 -4.06 -0.06 -6.01
CA LEU A 24 -3.10 0.82 -6.66
C LEU A 24 -1.74 0.13 -6.91
N THR A 25 -1.31 -0.75 -6.00
CA THR A 25 -0.08 -1.53 -6.17
C THR A 25 -0.22 -2.61 -7.24
N ARG A 26 -1.31 -3.37 -7.25
CA ARG A 26 -1.47 -4.55 -8.12
C ARG A 26 -2.06 -4.24 -9.49
N ALA A 27 -2.91 -3.22 -9.59
CA ALA A 27 -3.64 -2.88 -10.80
C ALA A 27 -3.84 -1.37 -10.95
N PRO A 28 -2.75 -0.56 -11.00
CA PRO A 28 -2.84 0.90 -11.09
C PRO A 28 -3.66 1.37 -12.31
N GLY A 29 -3.59 0.66 -13.44
CA GLY A 29 -4.38 0.98 -14.65
C GLY A 29 -5.88 0.69 -14.53
N ARG A 30 -6.33 0.07 -13.43
CA ARG A 30 -7.76 -0.15 -13.13
C ARG A 30 -8.29 0.84 -12.09
N MET A 31 -7.52 1.84 -11.69
CA MET A 31 -8.02 2.87 -10.78
C MET A 31 -9.10 3.72 -11.46
N ASP A 32 -10.17 4.00 -10.75
CA ASP A 32 -11.31 4.79 -11.21
C ASP A 32 -11.83 5.71 -10.11
N ARG A 33 -12.85 6.51 -10.43
CA ARG A 33 -13.51 7.38 -9.45
C ARG A 33 -14.12 6.60 -8.29
N GLY A 34 -14.65 5.40 -8.54
CA GLY A 34 -15.27 4.57 -7.51
C GLY A 34 -14.31 4.24 -6.36
N ALA A 35 -13.06 3.92 -6.68
CA ALA A 35 -12.02 3.69 -5.66
C ALA A 35 -11.78 4.91 -4.75
N LEU A 36 -11.91 6.12 -5.29
CA LEU A 36 -11.77 7.36 -4.52
C LEU A 36 -13.03 7.67 -3.72
N ASP A 37 -14.21 7.39 -4.29
CA ASP A 37 -15.50 7.64 -3.65
C ASP A 37 -15.70 6.74 -2.42
N GLU A 38 -15.20 5.50 -2.45
CA GLU A 38 -15.15 4.61 -1.29
C GLU A 38 -14.37 5.21 -0.12
N LEU A 39 -13.23 5.87 -0.40
CA LEU A 39 -12.42 6.55 0.61
C LEU A 39 -13.09 7.84 1.10
N ARG A 40 -13.73 8.61 0.20
CA ARG A 40 -14.51 9.79 0.59
C ARG A 40 -15.66 9.43 1.53
N ALA A 41 -16.31 8.29 1.31
CA ALA A 41 -17.36 7.77 2.20
C ALA A 41 -16.83 7.45 3.62
N GLN A 42 -15.51 7.26 3.79
CA GLN A 42 -14.85 7.13 5.10
C GLN A 42 -14.37 8.47 5.68
N GLY A 43 -14.74 9.60 5.06
CA GLY A 43 -14.42 10.95 5.52
C GLY A 43 -13.05 11.46 5.08
N LEU A 44 -12.41 10.86 4.06
CA LEU A 44 -11.17 11.39 3.50
C LEU A 44 -11.47 12.54 2.53
N ASP A 45 -10.82 13.68 2.75
CA ASP A 45 -10.84 14.81 1.84
C ASP A 45 -9.78 14.65 0.72
N ASP A 46 -9.79 15.56 -0.24
CA ASP A 46 -8.88 15.47 -1.39
C ASP A 46 -7.40 15.54 -1.00
N VAL A 47 -7.07 16.20 0.12
CA VAL A 47 -5.69 16.23 0.65
C VAL A 47 -5.29 14.84 1.15
N ALA A 48 -6.12 14.22 1.99
CA ALA A 48 -5.88 12.87 2.50
C ALA A 48 -5.82 11.82 1.38
N LEU A 49 -6.67 11.95 0.35
CA LEU A 49 -6.61 11.08 -0.84
C LEU A 49 -5.29 11.24 -1.59
N HIS A 50 -4.83 12.48 -1.75
CA HIS A 50 -3.56 12.77 -2.40
C HIS A 50 -2.39 12.18 -1.61
N GLU A 51 -2.36 12.37 -0.29
CA GLU A 51 -1.34 11.80 0.60
C GLU A 51 -1.32 10.26 0.53
N ALA A 52 -2.49 9.61 0.59
CA ALA A 52 -2.59 8.16 0.45
C ALA A 52 -2.00 7.68 -0.88
N ALA A 53 -2.32 8.35 -2.00
CA ALA A 53 -1.77 8.02 -3.31
C ALA A 53 -0.25 8.20 -3.37
N GLN A 54 0.28 9.31 -2.82
CA GLN A 54 1.71 9.60 -2.77
C GLN A 54 2.47 8.55 -1.96
N ILE A 55 1.99 8.21 -0.76
CA ILE A 55 2.63 7.22 0.12
C ILE A 55 2.68 5.85 -0.57
N VAL A 56 1.55 5.38 -1.12
CA VAL A 56 1.50 4.09 -1.81
C VAL A 56 2.42 4.09 -3.05
N ALA A 57 2.41 5.17 -3.83
CA ALA A 57 3.27 5.28 -5.00
C ALA A 57 4.77 5.31 -4.64
N TYR A 58 5.14 6.01 -3.56
CA TYR A 58 6.50 6.08 -3.08
C TYR A 58 7.03 4.70 -2.66
N PHE A 59 6.26 3.95 -1.86
CA PHE A 59 6.65 2.59 -1.48
C PHE A 59 6.74 1.65 -2.70
N ASN A 60 5.81 1.77 -3.64
CA ASN A 60 5.87 1.02 -4.88
C ASN A 60 7.11 1.36 -5.74
N TYR A 61 7.61 2.60 -5.68
CA TYR A 61 8.85 2.98 -6.35
C TYR A 61 10.07 2.41 -5.62
N ILE A 62 10.20 2.68 -4.32
CA ILE A 62 11.40 2.31 -3.57
C ILE A 62 11.57 0.79 -3.46
N ASN A 63 10.47 0.04 -3.28
CA ASN A 63 10.50 -1.42 -3.24
C ASN A 63 11.01 -1.98 -4.57
N ARG A 64 10.54 -1.45 -5.72
CA ARG A 64 11.02 -1.90 -7.04
C ARG A 64 12.50 -1.60 -7.24
N VAL A 65 13.00 -0.46 -6.76
CA VAL A 65 14.42 -0.12 -6.84
C VAL A 65 15.25 -1.05 -5.96
N ALA A 66 14.82 -1.27 -4.72
CA ALA A 66 15.50 -2.16 -3.78
C ALA A 66 15.55 -3.60 -4.29
N ASP A 67 14.42 -4.12 -4.76
CA ASP A 67 14.31 -5.48 -5.31
C ASP A 67 15.16 -5.66 -6.58
N ALA A 68 15.15 -4.67 -7.49
CA ALA A 68 15.91 -4.75 -8.74
C ALA A 68 17.44 -4.69 -8.53
N LEU A 69 17.89 -4.05 -7.45
CA LEU A 69 19.31 -3.86 -7.13
C LEU A 69 19.81 -4.84 -6.08
N HIS A 70 18.95 -5.73 -5.56
CA HIS A 70 19.27 -6.63 -4.44
C HIS A 70 19.88 -5.88 -3.25
N VAL A 71 19.27 -4.75 -2.88
CA VAL A 71 19.74 -3.95 -1.73
C VAL A 71 19.59 -4.78 -0.47
N ASP A 72 20.69 -4.89 0.29
CA ASP A 72 20.69 -5.55 1.59
C ASP A 72 19.73 -4.83 2.54
N LEU A 73 18.98 -5.61 3.31
CA LEU A 73 18.16 -5.08 4.39
C LEU A 73 19.05 -4.56 5.52
N GLU A 74 18.52 -3.60 6.29
CA GLU A 74 19.20 -3.12 7.49
C GLU A 74 19.49 -4.30 8.46
N PRO A 75 20.59 -4.25 9.23
CA PRO A 75 21.05 -5.39 10.03
C PRO A 75 20.04 -5.91 11.06
N ASP A 76 19.09 -5.07 11.46
CA ASP A 76 18.01 -5.37 12.41
C ASP A 76 16.73 -5.92 11.74
N MET A 77 16.67 -5.91 10.40
CA MET A 77 15.59 -6.54 9.64
C MET A 77 15.89 -8.02 9.36
N PRO A 78 14.86 -8.89 9.34
CA PRO A 78 15.03 -10.28 8.93
C PRO A 78 15.56 -10.34 7.50
N GLY A 79 16.56 -11.19 7.24
CA GLY A 79 17.17 -11.33 5.92
C GLY A 79 16.14 -11.63 4.83
N TYR A 80 16.46 -11.24 3.58
CA TYR A 80 15.56 -11.41 2.44
C TYR A 80 15.11 -12.87 2.35
N PRO A 81 13.80 -13.16 2.24
CA PRO A 81 13.34 -14.53 2.11
C PRO A 81 13.98 -15.17 0.87
N PRO A 82 14.37 -16.45 0.92
CA PRO A 82 15.01 -17.11 -0.22
C PRO A 82 14.10 -17.00 -1.45
N PRO A 83 14.66 -16.81 -2.66
CA PRO A 83 13.87 -16.79 -3.88
C PRO A 83 13.07 -18.10 -4.01
N GLY A 84 11.79 -17.98 -4.35
CA GLY A 84 10.89 -19.10 -4.60
C GLY A 84 11.10 -19.75 -5.96
#